data_AF-A0A496QW91-F1
#
_entry.id   AF-A0A496QW91-F1
#
_cell.length_a   1.000
_cell.length_b   1.000
_cell.length_c   1.000
_cell.angle_alpha   90.00
_cell.angle_beta   90.00
_cell.angle_gamma   90.00
#
_symmetry.space_group_name_H-M   'P 1'
#
loop_
_entity.id
_entity.type
_entity.pdbx_description
1 polymer ?
#
loop_
_entity_poly.entity_id
_entity_poly.type
_entity_poly.pdbx_seq_one_letter_code
_entity_poly.pdbx_strand_id
1 'polypeptide(L)'
;LNLAPTIEALKEKFDLITGKELDNIKHKIEENEYRKVSEFANFLKGKYLGVIIKKFKNIASNGRDLQYIEFINKLFELQVESDKPGEHG
;
A
#
# COMPACT_ATOMS: atom_id res chain seq x y z
N LEU A 1 11.81 10.88 13.44
CA LEU A 1 10.57 10.74 12.67
C LEU A 1 10.03 9.32 12.78
N ASN A 2 8.71 9.12 12.87
CA ASN A 2 8.12 7.79 12.91
C ASN A 2 7.53 7.42 11.54
N LEU A 3 8.24 6.56 10.80
CA LEU A 3 7.82 6.08 9.47
C LEU A 3 6.83 4.91 9.54
N ALA A 4 6.64 4.32 10.72
CA ALA A 4 5.82 3.12 10.88
C ALA A 4 4.38 3.32 10.38
N PRO A 5 3.67 4.43 10.68
CA PRO A 5 2.28 4.60 10.22
C PRO A 5 2.12 4.58 8.70
N THR A 6 3.00 5.26 7.96
CA THR A 6 2.97 5.25 6.48
C THR A 6 3.34 3.88 5.92
N ILE A 7 4.25 3.16 6.56
CA ILE A 7 4.62 1.80 6.14
C ILE A 7 3.44 0.83 6.34
N GLU A 8 2.72 0.93 7.47
CA GLU A 8 1.53 0.12 7.71
C GLU A 8 0.41 0.48 6.73
N ALA A 9 0.13 1.76 6.50
CA ALA A 9 -0.87 2.18 5.51
C ALA A 9 -0.53 1.68 4.09
N LEU A 10 0.76 1.68 3.71
CA LEU A 10 1.21 1.09 2.44
C LEU A 10 0.93 -0.40 2.35
N LYS A 11 1.20 -1.16 3.42
CA LYS A 11 0.91 -2.60 3.47
C LYS A 11 -0.58 -2.84 3.30
N GLU A 12 -1.40 -2.14 4.07
CA GLU A 12 -2.86 -2.26 4.03
C GLU A 12 -3.42 -1.95 2.64
N LYS A 13 -2.95 -0.87 1.99
CA LYS A 13 -3.37 -0.52 0.61
C LYS A 13 -3.02 -1.63 -0.38
N PHE A 14 -1.81 -2.19 -0.30
CA PHE A 14 -1.38 -3.27 -1.18
C PHE A 14 -2.13 -4.57 -0.92
N ASP A 15 -2.43 -4.89 0.34
CA ASP A 15 -3.24 -6.05 0.72
C ASP A 15 -4.67 -5.90 0.21
N LEU A 16 -5.27 -4.72 0.34
CA LEU A 16 -6.61 -4.43 -0.15
C LEU A 16 -6.71 -4.57 -1.68
N ILE A 17 -5.77 -4.00 -2.43
CA ILE A 17 -5.74 -4.11 -3.89
C ILE A 17 -5.55 -5.57 -4.31
N THR A 18 -4.57 -6.25 -3.73
CA THR A 18 -4.27 -7.65 -4.07
C THR A 18 -5.44 -8.56 -3.74
N GLY A 19 -6.06 -8.38 -2.57
CA GLY A 19 -7.23 -9.14 -2.13
C GLY A 19 -8.41 -8.95 -3.08
N LYS A 20 -8.73 -7.70 -3.45
CA LYS A 20 -9.82 -7.41 -4.40
C LYS A 20 -9.62 -8.08 -5.74
N GLU A 21 -8.41 -8.06 -6.29
CA GLU A 21 -8.11 -8.72 -7.56
C GLU A 21 -8.18 -10.25 -7.44
N LEU A 22 -7.70 -10.82 -6.33
CA LEU A 22 -7.81 -12.26 -6.08
C LEU A 22 -9.28 -12.70 -5.92
N ASP A 23 -10.10 -11.95 -5.20
CA ASP A 23 -11.53 -12.24 -5.05
C ASP A 23 -12.26 -12.22 -6.41
N ASN A 24 -11.91 -11.28 -7.28
CA ASN A 24 -12.48 -11.17 -8.64
C ASN A 24 -12.16 -12.36 -9.56
N ILE A 25 -11.09 -13.10 -9.28
CA ILE A 25 -10.68 -14.27 -10.08
C ILE A 25 -11.05 -15.59 -9.41
N LYS A 26 -11.29 -15.61 -8.08
CA LYS A 26 -11.52 -16.82 -7.29
C LYS A 26 -12.60 -17.73 -7.86
N HIS A 27 -13.68 -17.16 -8.41
CA HIS A 27 -14.80 -17.90 -9.00
C HIS A 27 -14.65 -18.17 -10.51
N LYS A 28 -13.54 -17.76 -11.12
CA LYS A 28 -13.29 -17.86 -12.57
C LYS A 28 -12.28 -18.95 -12.94
N ILE A 29 -11.61 -19.54 -11.94
CA ILE A 29 -10.53 -20.52 -12.12
C ILE A 29 -10.68 -21.64 -11.09
N GLU A 30 -10.02 -22.77 -11.33
CA GLU A 30 -10.04 -23.90 -10.39
C GLU A 30 -9.26 -23.57 -9.10
N GLU A 31 -9.59 -24.25 -8.00
CA GLU A 31 -8.98 -24.00 -6.68
C GLU A 31 -7.44 -24.13 -6.71
N ASN A 32 -6.91 -25.12 -7.43
CA ASN A 32 -5.46 -25.32 -7.55
C ASN A 32 -4.78 -24.20 -8.34
N GLU A 33 -5.45 -23.68 -9.37
CA GLU A 33 -4.97 -22.53 -10.15
C GLU A 33 -5.03 -21.26 -9.31
N TYR A 34 -6.13 -21.05 -8.59
CA TYR A 34 -6.30 -19.94 -7.65
C TYR A 34 -5.18 -19.89 -6.61
N ARG A 35 -4.82 -21.05 -6.02
CA ARG A 35 -3.71 -21.12 -5.08
C ARG A 35 -2.40 -20.62 -5.69
N LYS A 36 -2.05 -21.10 -6.90
CA LYS A 36 -0.82 -20.67 -7.59
C LYS A 36 -0.83 -19.19 -7.94
N VAL A 37 -1.97 -18.67 -8.39
CA VAL A 37 -2.13 -17.24 -8.70
C VAL A 37 -2.01 -16.40 -7.45
N SER A 38 -2.60 -16.82 -6.33
CA SER A 38 -2.50 -16.15 -5.03
C SER A 38 -1.06 -16.13 -4.49
N GLU A 39 -0.34 -17.24 -4.58
CA GLU A 39 1.08 -17.31 -4.22
C GLU A 39 1.93 -16.34 -5.06
N PHE A 40 1.70 -16.32 -6.37
CA PHE A 40 2.41 -15.42 -7.28
C PHE A 40 2.07 -13.95 -7.01
N ALA A 41 0.79 -13.62 -6.79
CA ALA A 41 0.35 -12.27 -6.46
C ALA A 41 0.99 -11.78 -5.16
N ASN A 42 1.03 -12.62 -4.13
CA ASN A 42 1.69 -12.30 -2.86
C ASN A 42 3.20 -12.11 -3.01
N PHE A 43 3.86 -12.91 -3.84
CA PHE A 43 5.27 -12.74 -4.16
C PHE A 43 5.54 -11.38 -4.83
N LEU A 44 4.75 -11.03 -5.86
CA LEU A 44 4.89 -9.74 -6.55
C LEU A 44 4.61 -8.55 -5.61
N LYS A 45 3.54 -8.64 -4.82
CA LYS A 45 3.20 -7.66 -3.78
C LYS A 45 4.38 -7.42 -2.84
N GLY A 46 4.96 -8.48 -2.29
CA GLY A 46 6.12 -8.40 -1.40
C GLY A 46 7.34 -7.77 -2.06
N LYS A 47 7.62 -8.12 -3.32
CA LYS A 47 8.74 -7.57 -4.09
C LYS A 47 8.59 -6.06 -4.30
N TYR A 48 7.43 -5.59 -4.75
CA TYR A 48 7.18 -4.16 -4.97
C TYR A 48 7.19 -3.37 -3.67
N LEU A 49 6.49 -3.87 -2.64
CA LEU A 49 6.45 -3.23 -1.33
C LEU A 49 7.85 -3.13 -0.71
N GLY A 50 8.68 -4.17 -0.83
CA GLY A 50 10.06 -4.17 -0.35
C GLY A 50 10.92 -3.07 -0.99
N VAL A 51 10.78 -2.86 -2.31
CA VAL A 51 11.49 -1.78 -3.03
C VAL A 51 11.03 -0.40 -2.52
N ILE A 52 9.72 -0.20 -2.39
CA ILE A 52 9.13 1.08 -1.95
C ILE A 52 9.57 1.39 -0.51
N ILE A 53 9.41 0.45 0.42
CA ILE A 53 9.81 0.62 1.83
C ILE A 53 11.31 0.89 1.94
N LYS A 54 12.16 0.18 1.16
CA LYS A 54 13.60 0.41 1.17
C LYS A 54 13.94 1.83 0.71
N LYS A 55 13.32 2.31 -0.36
CA LYS A 55 13.50 3.69 -0.83
C LYS A 55 12.99 4.71 0.20
N PHE A 56 11.85 4.43 0.83
CA PHE A 56 11.26 5.27 1.85
C PHE A 56 12.17 5.44 3.06
N LYS A 57 12.68 4.33 3.61
CA LYS A 57 13.67 4.35 4.69
C LYS A 57 14.93 5.12 4.30
N ASN A 58 15.47 4.87 3.11
CA ASN A 58 16.69 5.56 2.65
C ASN A 58 16.51 7.08 2.54
N ILE A 59 15.36 7.56 2.09
CA ILE A 59 15.13 9.00 1.90
C ILE A 59 14.89 9.69 3.24
N ALA A 60 14.14 9.03 4.12
CA ALA A 60 13.91 9.50 5.49
C ALA A 60 15.22 9.65 6.28
N SER A 61 16.10 8.64 6.23
CA SER A 61 17.43 8.69 6.86
C SER A 61 18.32 9.85 6.39
N ASN A 62 18.02 10.45 5.22
CA ASN A 62 18.79 11.54 4.63
C ASN A 62 18.19 12.93 4.88
N GLY A 63 17.23 13.08 5.80
CA GLY A 63 16.72 14.38 6.27
C GLY A 63 15.71 15.07 5.35
N ARG A 64 15.22 14.41 4.28
CA ARG A 64 14.15 14.90 3.38
C ARG A 64 12.76 14.45 3.85
N ASP A 65 12.54 14.53 5.15
CA ASP A 65 11.65 13.63 5.87
C ASP A 65 10.14 13.91 5.65
N LEU A 66 9.66 15.15 5.82
CA LEU A 66 8.22 15.46 5.75
C LEU A 66 7.64 15.46 4.34
N GLN A 67 8.30 16.13 3.39
CA GLN A 67 7.81 16.22 2.00
C GLN A 67 7.73 14.85 1.33
N TYR A 68 8.63 13.93 1.69
CA TYR A 68 8.63 12.59 1.10
C TYR A 68 7.54 11.69 1.70
N ILE A 69 7.23 11.84 2.99
CA ILE A 69 6.07 11.18 3.62
C ILE A 69 4.78 11.66 2.96
N GLU A 70 4.61 12.97 2.79
CA GLU A 70 3.45 13.52 2.10
C GLU A 70 3.35 13.04 0.65
N PHE A 71 4.47 12.99 -0.07
CA PHE A 71 4.52 12.46 -1.43
C PHE A 71 4.07 10.99 -1.49
N ILE A 72 4.57 10.13 -0.60
CA ILE A 72 4.16 8.73 -0.55
C ILE A 72 2.69 8.58 -0.17
N ASN A 73 2.21 9.37 0.78
CA ASN A 73 0.80 9.39 1.16
C ASN A 73 -0.10 9.80 -0.01
N LYS A 74 0.31 10.78 -0.82
CA LYS A 74 -0.43 11.20 -2.02
C LYS A 74 -0.34 10.17 -3.15
N LEU A 75 0.85 9.65 -3.44
CA LEU A 75 1.09 8.71 -4.53
C LEU A 75 0.26 7.43 -4.38
N PHE A 76 0.06 6.97 -3.15
CA PHE A 76 -0.68 5.74 -2.86
C PHE A 76 -2.04 6.00 -2.19
N GLU A 77 -2.45 7.27 -2.07
CA GLU A 77 -3.73 7.68 -1.46
C GLU A 77 -3.92 7.05 -0.07
N LEU A 78 -2.88 7.16 0.78
CA LEU A 78 -2.83 6.52 2.11
C LEU A 78 -3.56 7.32 3.19
N GLN A 79 -3.76 8.62 2.94
CA GLN A 79 -4.59 9.47 3.77
C GLN A 79 -5.96 9.52 3.11
N VAL A 80 -6.96 9.00 3.82
CA VAL A 80 -8.36 9.39 3.60
C VAL A 80 -8.36 10.91 3.74
N GLU A 81 -8.74 11.64 2.69
CA GLU A 81 -9.14 13.02 2.85
C GLU A 81 -10.13 13.04 4.02
N SER A 82 -9.73 13.64 5.14
CA SER A 82 -10.69 14.09 6.14
C SER A 82 -11.47 15.23 5.51
N ASP A 83 -12.35 14.88 4.58
CA ASP A 83 -13.40 15.70 4.05
C ASP A 83 -14.44 15.77 5.17
N LYS A 84 -14.20 16.67 6.13
CA LYS A 84 -15.28 17.22 6.94
C LYS A 84 -15.80 18.43 6.16
N PRO A 85 -17.01 18.37 5.58
CA PRO A 85 -17.66 19.56 5.05
C PRO A 85 -17.92 20.53 6.21
N GLY A 86 -17.77 21.82 5.93
CA GLY A 86 -17.69 22.89 6.92
C GLY A 86 -18.80 22.90 7.97
N GLU A 87 -18.40 23.14 9.22
CA GLU A 87 -19.25 23.82 10.18
C GLU A 87 -19.04 25.32 9.97
N HIS A 88 -20.02 25.94 9.31
CA HIS A 88 -20.25 27.37 9.39
C HIS A 88 -20.47 27.75 10.86
N GLY A 89 -19.66 28.68 11.37
CA GLY A 89 -19.94 29.51 12.52
C GLY A 89 -19.97 30.97 12.08
#